data_AF-A0A966Y8B3-F1
#
_entry.id   AF-A0A966Y8B3-F1
#
_cell.length_a   1.000
_cell.length_b   1.000
_cell.length_c   1.000
_cell.angle_alpha   90.00
_cell.angle_beta   90.00
_cell.angle_gamma   90.00
#
_symmetry.space_group_name_H-M   'P 1'
#
loop_
_entity.id
_entity.type
_entity.pdbx_description
1 polymer ?
#
loop_
_entity_poly.entity_id
_entity_poly.type
_entity_poly.pdbx_seq_one_letter_code
_entity_poly.pdbx_strand_id
1 'polypeptide(L)'
;LAAHKSRAKTLTEWMDPSILDESKPFERSTELNLFDPDCPHQPPYGKEFIERYRAAQVARNRRITDWARARLEDARRRGQDWFEHCFTVHGTMADPAWVDPTIEPSDRKPNWCFMGEPRMVNDAPAGLARYTTLRSWLSQYSYDLSNADGVSSAAGISVPICFIENSADDGVLPHHARELFAAVKHQDKERHTIVGATHYYFDQPDKLSEAMDVALDWFARKNLIPA
;
A
#
# COMPACT_ATOMS: atom_id res chain seq x y z
N LEU A 1 -2.97 13.21 6.62
CA LEU A 1 -3.26 12.28 7.72
C LEU A 1 -3.07 10.86 7.21
N ALA A 2 -2.29 10.02 7.89
CA ALA A 2 -2.11 8.59 7.60
C ALA A 2 -1.91 8.28 6.09
N ALA A 3 -1.04 9.03 5.42
CA ALA A 3 -0.93 8.99 3.96
C ALA A 3 0.03 7.90 3.49
N HIS A 4 -0.45 7.00 2.62
CA HIS A 4 0.40 6.03 1.91
C HIS A 4 1.13 6.66 0.71
N LYS A 5 2.28 6.11 0.31
CA LYS A 5 3.11 6.70 -0.76
C LYS A 5 2.53 6.61 -2.17
N SER A 6 1.74 5.59 -2.48
CA SER A 6 1.11 5.38 -3.79
C SER A 6 0.23 4.13 -3.74
N ARG A 7 -0.93 4.13 -4.40
CA ARG A 7 -1.73 2.89 -4.51
C ARG A 7 -0.97 1.76 -5.20
N ALA A 8 -0.19 2.05 -6.23
CA ALA A 8 0.58 1.03 -6.96
C ALA A 8 1.72 0.45 -6.12
N LYS A 9 2.53 1.31 -5.48
CA LYS A 9 3.65 0.86 -4.64
C LYS A 9 3.14 0.14 -3.38
N THR A 10 2.14 0.71 -2.71
CA THR A 10 1.51 0.09 -1.52
C THR A 10 0.87 -1.24 -1.86
N LEU A 11 0.07 -1.33 -2.93
CA LEU A 11 -0.52 -2.61 -3.34
C LEU A 11 0.58 -3.64 -3.63
N THR A 12 1.63 -3.25 -4.36
CA THR A 12 2.72 -4.16 -4.71
C THR A 12 3.41 -4.72 -3.47
N GLU A 13 3.65 -3.89 -2.45
CA GLU A 13 4.18 -4.33 -1.15
C GLU A 13 3.24 -5.32 -0.42
N TRP A 14 1.95 -5.36 -0.77
CA TRP A 14 0.96 -6.27 -0.21
C TRP A 14 0.63 -7.47 -1.11
N MET A 15 1.08 -7.50 -2.36
CA MET A 15 0.77 -8.61 -3.26
C MET A 15 1.42 -9.90 -2.75
N ASP A 16 0.66 -10.99 -2.71
CA ASP A 16 1.16 -12.32 -2.41
C ASP A 16 1.97 -12.85 -3.61
N PRO A 17 3.31 -12.90 -3.55
CA PRO A 17 4.12 -13.32 -4.68
C PRO A 17 4.13 -14.84 -4.87
N SER A 18 3.54 -15.61 -3.94
CA SER A 18 3.40 -17.06 -4.09
C SER A 18 2.43 -17.45 -5.22
N ILE A 19 1.58 -16.53 -5.67
CA ILE A 19 0.73 -16.69 -6.85
C ILE A 19 1.60 -16.49 -8.11
N LEU A 20 2.03 -17.61 -8.68
CA LEU A 20 2.88 -17.63 -9.88
C LEU A 20 2.07 -17.52 -11.17
N ASP A 21 0.83 -18.01 -11.17
CA ASP A 21 -0.12 -17.99 -12.28
C ASP A 21 -1.46 -17.40 -11.82
N GLU A 22 -1.85 -16.25 -12.37
CA GLU A 22 -3.10 -15.57 -12.02
C GLU A 22 -4.36 -16.34 -12.43
N SER A 23 -4.25 -17.32 -13.34
CA SER A 23 -5.36 -18.22 -13.69
C SER A 23 -5.57 -19.35 -12.68
N LYS A 24 -4.58 -19.59 -11.80
CA LYS A 24 -4.58 -20.61 -10.75
C LYS A 24 -4.19 -19.99 -9.40
N PRO A 25 -4.95 -19.01 -8.88
CA PRO A 25 -4.55 -18.20 -7.72
C PRO A 25 -4.43 -18.96 -6.38
N PHE A 26 -4.90 -20.20 -6.34
CA PHE A 26 -4.82 -21.08 -5.16
C PHE A 26 -3.72 -22.15 -5.29
N GLU A 27 -3.04 -22.23 -6.45
CA GLU A 27 -1.80 -23.02 -6.61
C GLU A 27 -0.62 -22.10 -6.27
N ARG A 28 -0.18 -22.15 -5.00
CA ARG A 28 0.83 -21.23 -4.46
C ARG A 28 2.20 -21.89 -4.31
N SER A 29 3.25 -21.11 -4.54
CA SER A 29 4.62 -21.50 -4.20
C SER A 29 4.79 -21.53 -2.68
N THR A 30 5.07 -22.71 -2.12
CA THR A 30 5.34 -22.87 -0.68
C THR A 30 6.51 -22.01 -0.21
N GLU A 31 7.56 -21.82 -1.02
CA GLU A 31 8.71 -20.98 -0.66
C GLU A 31 8.39 -19.48 -0.51
N LEU A 32 7.32 -19.00 -1.12
CA LEU A 32 6.93 -17.58 -1.11
C LEU A 32 5.60 -17.35 -0.38
N ASN A 33 4.96 -18.39 0.15
CA ASN A 33 3.67 -18.25 0.83
C ASN A 33 3.90 -18.04 2.33
N LEU A 34 3.83 -16.78 2.78
CA LEU A 34 4.01 -16.41 4.20
C LEU A 34 3.03 -17.11 5.15
N PHE A 35 1.91 -17.61 4.62
CA PHE A 35 0.83 -18.21 5.41
C PHE A 35 0.79 -19.74 5.30
N ASP A 36 1.68 -20.34 4.51
CA ASP A 36 1.85 -21.79 4.43
C ASP A 36 2.66 -22.27 5.64
N PRO A 37 2.13 -23.19 6.47
CA PRO A 37 2.90 -23.76 7.58
C PRO A 37 4.15 -24.51 7.11
N ASP A 38 4.17 -25.00 5.86
CA ASP A 38 5.32 -25.70 5.28
C ASP A 38 6.31 -24.75 4.59
N CYS A 39 6.07 -23.43 4.63
CA CYS A 39 7.03 -22.45 4.11
C CYS A 39 8.35 -22.56 4.90
N PRO A 40 9.50 -22.78 4.23
CA PRO A 40 10.80 -22.92 4.90
C PRO A 40 11.30 -21.60 5.52
N HIS A 41 10.65 -20.48 5.22
CA HIS A 41 10.97 -19.16 5.76
C HIS A 41 9.88 -18.75 6.74
N GLN A 42 10.24 -18.61 8.01
CA GLN A 42 9.36 -18.20 9.10
C GLN A 42 9.89 -16.91 9.74
N PRO A 43 9.03 -16.07 10.35
CA PRO A 43 9.48 -14.87 11.06
C PRO A 43 10.34 -15.23 12.30
N PRO A 44 11.35 -14.41 12.65
CA PRO A 44 11.80 -13.22 11.94
C PRO A 44 12.49 -13.56 10.62
N TYR A 45 12.14 -12.86 9.56
CA TYR A 45 12.59 -13.17 8.22
C TYR A 45 14.02 -12.70 7.97
N GLY A 46 14.84 -13.57 7.39
CA GLY A 46 16.20 -13.21 6.97
C GLY A 46 16.19 -12.18 5.84
N LYS A 47 17.24 -11.33 5.80
CA LYS A 47 17.40 -10.27 4.80
C LYS A 47 17.32 -10.78 3.36
N GLU A 48 17.99 -11.89 3.05
CA GLU A 48 17.98 -12.51 1.72
C GLU A 48 16.58 -12.95 1.29
N PHE A 49 15.80 -13.50 2.22
CA PHE A 49 14.41 -13.85 1.94
C PHE A 49 13.58 -12.60 1.63
N ILE A 50 13.70 -11.54 2.42
CA ILE A 50 12.98 -10.28 2.20
C ILE A 50 13.34 -9.67 0.85
N GLU A 51 14.61 -9.62 0.48
CA GLU A 51 15.04 -9.11 -0.84
C GLU A 51 14.41 -9.92 -1.98
N ARG A 52 14.46 -11.25 -1.91
CA ARG A 52 13.83 -12.15 -2.89
C ARG A 52 12.31 -11.97 -2.93
N TYR A 53 11.67 -11.85 -1.77
CA TYR A 53 10.23 -11.68 -1.63
C TYR A 53 9.76 -10.38 -2.29
N ARG A 54 10.39 -9.23 -1.95
CA ARG A 54 10.07 -7.92 -2.54
C ARG A 54 10.27 -7.92 -4.05
N ALA A 55 11.33 -8.55 -4.56
CA ALA A 55 11.54 -8.70 -5.99
C ALA A 55 10.42 -9.52 -6.66
N ALA A 56 9.96 -10.61 -6.02
CA ALA A 56 8.87 -11.43 -6.52
C ALA A 56 7.52 -10.70 -6.51
N GLN A 57 7.27 -9.83 -5.54
CA GLN A 57 6.08 -8.96 -5.50
C GLN A 57 6.04 -8.01 -6.70
N VAL A 58 7.15 -7.31 -6.97
CA VAL A 58 7.27 -6.43 -8.14
C VAL A 58 7.12 -7.22 -9.44
N ALA A 59 7.74 -8.40 -9.53
CA ALA A 59 7.63 -9.26 -10.70
C ALA A 59 6.16 -9.69 -10.95
N ARG A 60 5.41 -10.00 -9.89
CA ARG A 60 3.98 -10.34 -10.01
C ARG A 60 3.16 -9.16 -10.53
N ASN A 61 3.35 -7.95 -9.98
CA ASN A 61 2.66 -6.75 -10.48
C ASN A 61 2.95 -6.52 -11.98
N ARG A 62 4.21 -6.67 -12.39
CA ARG A 62 4.62 -6.54 -13.80
C ARG A 62 3.96 -7.57 -14.70
N ARG A 63 3.85 -8.84 -14.29
CA ARG A 63 3.11 -9.88 -15.05
C ARG A 63 1.65 -9.48 -15.30
N ILE A 64 0.95 -9.00 -14.27
CA ILE A 64 -0.46 -8.54 -14.42
C ILE A 64 -0.52 -7.31 -15.35
N THR A 65 0.41 -6.38 -15.19
CA THR A 65 0.53 -5.19 -16.04
C THR A 65 0.71 -5.54 -17.50
N ASP A 66 1.65 -6.44 -17.81
CA ASP A 66 1.94 -6.86 -19.18
C ASP A 66 0.76 -7.59 -19.82
N TRP A 67 0.09 -8.46 -19.06
CA TRP A 67 -1.15 -9.09 -19.50
C TRP A 67 -2.25 -8.07 -19.81
N ALA A 68 -2.43 -7.06 -18.94
CA ALA A 68 -3.44 -6.04 -19.12
C ALA A 68 -3.18 -5.19 -20.36
N ARG A 69 -1.91 -4.81 -20.59
CA ARG A 69 -1.48 -4.11 -21.80
C ARG A 69 -1.71 -4.94 -23.06
N ALA A 70 -1.28 -6.20 -23.06
CA ALA A 70 -1.43 -7.09 -24.20
C ALA A 70 -2.89 -7.26 -24.62
N ARG A 71 -3.82 -7.33 -23.66
CA ARG A 71 -5.27 -7.38 -23.93
C ARG A 71 -5.80 -6.11 -24.61
N LEU A 72 -5.36 -4.93 -24.16
CA LEU A 72 -5.75 -3.66 -24.78
C LEU A 72 -5.12 -3.48 -26.17
N GLU A 73 -3.85 -3.86 -26.33
CA GLU A 73 -3.13 -3.80 -27.61
C GLU A 73 -3.74 -4.76 -28.64
N ASP A 74 -4.17 -5.96 -28.23
CA ASP A 74 -4.91 -6.88 -29.08
C ASP A 74 -6.25 -6.30 -29.56
N ALA A 75 -7.02 -5.71 -28.66
CA ALA A 75 -8.29 -5.08 -29.02
C ALA A 75 -8.09 -3.90 -29.99
N ARG A 76 -7.08 -3.06 -29.77
CA ARG A 76 -6.71 -1.98 -30.68
C ARG A 76 -6.38 -2.50 -32.08
N ARG A 77 -5.60 -3.59 -32.20
CA ARG A 77 -5.28 -4.22 -33.50
C ARG A 77 -6.53 -4.72 -34.23
N ARG A 78 -7.60 -5.06 -33.51
CA ARG A 78 -8.90 -5.46 -34.06
C ARG A 78 -9.86 -4.27 -34.31
N GLY A 79 -9.40 -3.03 -34.14
CA GLY A 79 -10.23 -1.83 -34.29
C GLY A 79 -11.25 -1.64 -33.16
N GLN A 80 -11.00 -2.23 -31.98
CA GLN A 80 -11.90 -2.21 -30.83
C GLN A 80 -11.33 -1.36 -29.68
N ASP A 81 -11.06 -0.07 -29.92
CA ASP A 81 -10.49 0.83 -28.89
C ASP A 81 -11.39 1.01 -27.64
N TRP A 82 -12.68 0.72 -27.76
CA TRP A 82 -13.67 0.72 -26.68
C TRP A 82 -13.61 -0.52 -25.77
N PHE A 83 -12.88 -1.56 -26.17
CA PHE A 83 -12.80 -2.82 -25.41
C PHE A 83 -12.29 -2.60 -23.99
N GLU A 84 -12.89 -3.28 -23.03
CA GLU A 84 -12.49 -3.32 -21.63
C GLU A 84 -12.74 -4.73 -21.06
N HIS A 85 -11.99 -5.10 -20.02
CA HIS A 85 -12.11 -6.39 -19.35
C HIS A 85 -11.99 -6.19 -17.84
N CYS A 86 -13.04 -6.54 -17.10
CA CYS A 86 -13.00 -6.63 -15.64
C CYS A 86 -12.36 -7.95 -15.22
N PHE A 87 -11.46 -7.92 -14.23
CA PHE A 87 -10.82 -9.10 -13.69
C PHE A 87 -10.58 -8.99 -12.18
N THR A 88 -10.31 -10.14 -11.57
CA THR A 88 -10.02 -10.25 -10.14
C THR A 88 -8.52 -10.40 -9.93
N VAL A 89 -7.95 -9.70 -8.93
CA VAL A 89 -6.57 -9.89 -8.48
C VAL A 89 -6.60 -10.56 -7.13
N HIS A 90 -6.09 -11.80 -7.01
CA HIS A 90 -6.07 -12.58 -5.76
C HIS A 90 -4.88 -12.25 -4.86
N GLY A 91 -4.89 -12.63 -3.58
CA GLY A 91 -3.72 -12.49 -2.68
C GLY A 91 -3.15 -11.07 -2.60
N THR A 92 -3.81 -10.17 -1.87
CA THR A 92 -3.49 -8.72 -1.83
C THR A 92 -3.28 -8.20 -0.40
N MET A 93 -2.86 -9.05 0.54
CA MET A 93 -2.51 -8.67 1.91
C MET A 93 -1.42 -9.59 2.50
N ALA A 94 -0.27 -9.64 1.82
CA ALA A 94 0.87 -10.48 2.16
C ALA A 94 2.18 -9.67 2.26
N ASP A 95 2.15 -8.55 2.98
CA ASP A 95 3.40 -7.87 3.34
C ASP A 95 4.09 -8.59 4.52
N PRO A 96 5.38 -8.97 4.42
CA PRO A 96 6.12 -9.56 5.54
C PRO A 96 6.10 -8.71 6.82
N ALA A 97 6.02 -7.38 6.72
CA ALA A 97 5.99 -6.47 7.87
C ALA A 97 4.72 -6.55 8.71
N TRP A 98 3.62 -7.10 8.15
CA TRP A 98 2.43 -7.40 8.94
C TRP A 98 2.64 -8.60 9.85
N VAL A 99 3.44 -9.57 9.43
CA VAL A 99 3.68 -10.83 10.16
C VAL A 99 4.89 -10.71 11.09
N ASP A 100 5.96 -10.09 10.62
CA ASP A 100 7.21 -9.89 11.35
C ASP A 100 7.33 -8.44 11.87
N PRO A 101 7.16 -8.21 13.18
CA PRO A 101 7.22 -6.86 13.76
C PRO A 101 8.64 -6.27 13.79
N THR A 102 9.67 -7.05 13.47
CA THR A 102 11.05 -6.54 13.39
C THR A 102 11.32 -5.77 12.09
N ILE A 103 10.49 -5.97 11.06
CA ILE A 103 10.54 -5.23 9.80
C ILE A 103 9.76 -3.92 9.98
N GLU A 104 10.39 -2.76 9.79
CA GLU A 104 9.75 -1.44 10.00
C GLU A 104 9.05 -1.34 11.38
N PRO A 105 9.76 -1.45 12.51
CA PRO A 105 9.14 -1.49 13.84
C PRO A 105 8.28 -0.25 14.15
N SER A 106 7.11 -0.45 14.75
CA SER A 106 6.17 0.60 15.17
C SER A 106 5.25 0.10 16.30
N ASP A 107 4.30 0.93 16.78
CA ASP A 107 3.34 0.56 17.82
C ASP A 107 2.20 -0.34 17.29
N ARG A 108 2.29 -0.80 16.03
CA ARG A 108 1.27 -1.66 15.43
C ARG A 108 1.21 -3.00 16.14
N LYS A 109 -0.01 -3.55 16.22
CA LYS A 109 -0.21 -4.93 16.70
C LYS A 109 0.49 -5.92 15.75
N PRO A 110 1.34 -6.84 16.25
CA PRO A 110 1.93 -7.88 15.41
C PRO A 110 0.86 -8.79 14.78
N ASN A 111 1.13 -9.29 13.57
CA ASN A 111 0.21 -10.14 12.79
C ASN A 111 -1.16 -9.50 12.57
N TRP A 112 -1.18 -8.20 12.28
CA TRP A 112 -2.39 -7.41 12.11
C TRP A 112 -2.23 -6.37 10.99
N CYS A 113 -3.30 -6.17 10.24
CA CYS A 113 -3.47 -5.07 9.29
C CYS A 113 -4.84 -4.41 9.54
N PHE A 114 -5.12 -3.28 8.87
CA PHE A 114 -6.34 -2.48 9.07
C PHE A 114 -7.66 -3.22 8.80
N MET A 115 -7.60 -4.40 8.19
CA MET A 115 -8.75 -5.28 7.94
C MET A 115 -8.77 -6.54 8.82
N GLY A 116 -7.84 -6.67 9.77
CA GLY A 116 -7.71 -7.83 10.66
C GLY A 116 -6.46 -8.68 10.37
N GLU A 117 -6.61 -10.00 10.51
CA GLU A 117 -5.50 -10.95 10.34
C GLU A 117 -5.07 -11.05 8.86
N PRO A 118 -3.79 -10.77 8.52
CA PRO A 118 -3.32 -10.73 7.13
C PRO A 118 -3.62 -12.01 6.35
N ARG A 119 -3.47 -13.19 6.97
CA ARG A 119 -3.79 -14.50 6.35
C ARG A 119 -5.22 -14.56 5.85
N MET A 120 -6.18 -14.10 6.65
CA MET A 120 -7.61 -14.11 6.29
C MET A 120 -7.91 -13.04 5.24
N VAL A 121 -7.33 -11.85 5.42
CA VAL A 121 -7.56 -10.69 4.55
C VAL A 121 -6.97 -10.90 3.15
N ASN A 122 -5.86 -11.63 3.04
CA ASN A 122 -5.13 -11.83 1.78
C ASN A 122 -6.04 -12.30 0.63
N ASP A 123 -7.02 -13.14 0.94
CA ASP A 123 -8.01 -13.67 0.00
C ASP A 123 -9.43 -13.14 0.22
N ALA A 124 -9.62 -12.20 1.15
CA ALA A 124 -10.92 -11.60 1.42
C ALA A 124 -11.44 -10.77 0.23
N PRO A 125 -12.77 -10.68 0.02
CA PRO A 125 -13.34 -9.97 -1.13
C PRO A 125 -13.11 -8.45 -1.11
N ALA A 126 -12.77 -7.86 0.03
CA ALA A 126 -12.57 -6.43 0.20
C ALA A 126 -11.11 -5.96 0.00
N GLY A 127 -10.22 -6.82 -0.51
CA GLY A 127 -8.81 -6.48 -0.75
C GLY A 127 -8.62 -5.33 -1.75
N LEU A 128 -7.52 -4.57 -1.59
CA LEU A 128 -7.18 -3.48 -2.51
C LEU A 128 -7.00 -4.01 -3.94
N ALA A 129 -7.59 -3.33 -4.91
CA ALA A 129 -7.61 -3.74 -6.32
C ALA A 129 -8.24 -5.11 -6.61
N ARG A 130 -8.97 -5.72 -5.64
CA ARG A 130 -9.54 -7.07 -5.79
C ARG A 130 -10.34 -7.19 -7.07
N TYR A 131 -11.17 -6.20 -7.39
CA TYR A 131 -11.88 -6.09 -8.66
C TYR A 131 -11.41 -4.83 -9.39
N THR A 132 -10.95 -5.00 -10.63
CA THR A 132 -10.43 -3.90 -11.44
C THR A 132 -10.69 -4.14 -12.92
N THR A 133 -10.51 -3.10 -13.73
CA THR A 133 -10.49 -3.19 -15.20
C THR A 133 -9.05 -3.09 -15.71
N LEU A 134 -8.81 -3.38 -16.99
CA LEU A 134 -7.48 -3.25 -17.61
C LEU A 134 -6.96 -1.82 -17.45
N ARG A 135 -7.76 -0.81 -17.82
CA ARG A 135 -7.35 0.59 -17.72
C ARG A 135 -7.24 1.08 -16.28
N SER A 136 -8.11 0.61 -15.38
CA SER A 136 -8.02 0.92 -13.95
C SER A 136 -6.72 0.36 -13.35
N TRP A 137 -6.34 -0.87 -13.69
CA TRP A 137 -5.07 -1.46 -13.29
C TRP A 137 -3.88 -0.62 -13.75
N LEU A 138 -3.80 -0.30 -15.05
CA LEU A 138 -2.70 0.48 -15.60
C LEU A 138 -2.61 1.89 -14.98
N SER A 139 -3.76 2.51 -14.70
CA SER A 139 -3.83 3.86 -14.15
C SER A 139 -3.50 3.95 -12.66
N GLN A 140 -3.99 3.01 -11.84
CA GLN A 140 -3.91 3.11 -10.37
C GLN A 140 -2.93 2.14 -9.73
N TYR A 141 -2.76 0.94 -10.28
CA TYR A 141 -2.18 -0.21 -9.58
C TYR A 141 -0.89 -0.76 -10.20
N SER A 142 -0.62 -0.43 -11.47
CA SER A 142 0.61 -0.81 -12.15
C SER A 142 1.83 -0.15 -11.51
N TYR A 143 2.81 -0.96 -11.11
CA TYR A 143 4.01 -0.51 -10.41
C TYR A 143 4.81 0.52 -11.22
N ASP A 144 4.99 0.29 -12.53
CA ASP A 144 5.82 1.13 -13.39
C ASP A 144 5.02 2.20 -14.16
N LEU A 145 3.71 2.03 -14.34
CA LEU A 145 2.90 2.85 -15.26
C LEU A 145 1.89 3.76 -14.54
N SER A 146 1.61 3.52 -13.26
CA SER A 146 0.65 4.34 -12.52
C SER A 146 1.15 5.78 -12.41
N ASN A 147 0.30 6.74 -12.78
CA ASN A 147 0.57 8.16 -12.56
C ASN A 147 0.31 8.58 -11.11
N ALA A 148 -0.31 7.72 -10.30
CA ALA A 148 -0.62 7.98 -8.90
C ALA A 148 0.60 7.71 -8.00
N ASP A 149 1.65 8.52 -8.13
CA ASP A 149 2.87 8.46 -7.30
C ASP A 149 2.94 9.67 -6.35
N GLY A 150 2.69 9.42 -5.07
CA GLY A 150 2.68 10.44 -4.03
C GLY A 150 4.05 11.05 -3.77
N VAL A 151 5.15 10.28 -3.93
CA VAL A 151 6.51 10.82 -3.72
C VAL A 151 6.85 11.83 -4.81
N SER A 152 6.58 11.46 -6.07
CA SER A 152 6.75 12.36 -7.22
C SER A 152 5.86 13.61 -7.10
N SER A 153 4.61 13.42 -6.66
CA SER A 153 3.66 14.53 -6.44
C SER A 153 4.09 15.45 -5.29
N ALA A 154 4.58 14.89 -4.18
CA ALA A 154 5.04 15.65 -3.02
C ALA A 154 6.21 16.59 -3.35
N ALA A 155 7.07 16.19 -4.29
CA ALA A 155 8.17 17.03 -4.79
C ALA A 155 7.73 18.29 -5.55
N GLY A 156 6.46 18.36 -5.97
CA GLY A 156 5.83 19.52 -6.60
C GLY A 156 5.05 20.42 -5.64
N ILE A 157 4.94 20.06 -4.37
CA ILE A 157 4.23 20.89 -3.37
C ILE A 157 5.06 22.16 -3.12
N SER A 158 4.41 23.31 -3.31
CA SER A 158 5.00 24.64 -3.15
C SER A 158 4.33 25.47 -2.05
N VAL A 159 3.32 24.92 -1.38
CA VAL A 159 2.55 25.55 -0.31
C VAL A 159 2.84 24.87 1.03
N PRO A 160 2.60 25.52 2.17
CA PRO A 160 2.84 24.92 3.47
C PRO A 160 2.09 23.59 3.62
N ILE A 161 2.69 22.61 4.31
CA ILE A 161 2.08 21.29 4.50
C ILE A 161 2.27 20.76 5.93
N CYS A 162 1.22 20.10 6.44
CA CYS A 162 1.25 19.35 7.70
C CYS A 162 1.03 17.87 7.41
N PHE A 163 2.02 17.03 7.75
CA PHE A 163 1.91 15.58 7.75
C PHE A 163 1.56 15.11 9.15
N ILE A 164 0.48 14.36 9.27
CA ILE A 164 0.10 13.69 10.52
C ILE A 164 0.14 12.19 10.24
N GLU A 165 1.01 11.48 10.95
CA GLU A 165 1.18 10.02 10.90
C GLU A 165 0.70 9.38 12.21
N ASN A 166 0.46 8.07 12.18
CA ASN A 166 -0.07 7.31 13.32
C ASN A 166 0.96 6.26 13.73
N SER A 167 1.31 6.18 15.01
CA SER A 167 2.41 5.28 15.42
C SER A 167 2.00 3.80 15.42
N ALA A 168 0.70 3.49 15.56
CA ALA A 168 0.14 2.15 15.48
C ALA A 168 -0.63 1.90 14.16
N ASP A 169 -0.27 2.63 13.09
CA ASP A 169 -0.91 2.50 11.78
C ASP A 169 -0.77 1.06 11.24
N ASP A 170 -1.92 0.44 10.99
CA ASP A 170 -2.09 -0.92 10.51
C ASP A 170 -2.44 -0.98 9.01
N GLY A 171 -2.42 0.16 8.32
CA GLY A 171 -2.62 0.29 6.88
C GLY A 171 -1.49 1.01 6.15
N VAL A 172 -0.59 1.70 6.85
CA VAL A 172 0.53 2.45 6.26
C VAL A 172 1.78 2.25 7.08
N LEU A 173 2.80 1.65 6.46
CA LEU A 173 4.08 1.43 7.12
C LEU A 173 4.89 2.74 7.28
N PRO A 174 5.72 2.86 8.33
CA PRO A 174 6.46 4.09 8.64
C PRO A 174 7.30 4.67 7.49
N HIS A 175 7.88 3.85 6.61
CA HIS A 175 8.63 4.36 5.46
C HIS A 175 7.80 5.19 4.49
N HIS A 176 6.48 4.96 4.37
CA HIS A 176 5.64 5.71 3.43
C HIS A 176 5.58 7.19 3.82
N ALA A 177 5.32 7.47 5.10
CA ALA A 177 5.27 8.83 5.63
C ALA A 177 6.66 9.49 5.56
N ARG A 178 7.73 8.76 5.88
CA ARG A 178 9.11 9.24 5.76
C ARG A 178 9.46 9.64 4.32
N GLU A 179 9.17 8.79 3.34
CA GLU A 179 9.42 9.05 1.92
C GLU A 179 8.63 10.27 1.41
N LEU A 180 7.34 10.36 1.74
CA LEU A 180 6.50 11.51 1.35
C LEU A 180 7.00 12.82 1.96
N PHE A 181 7.28 12.83 3.26
CA PHE A 181 7.77 14.02 3.96
C PHE A 181 9.14 14.47 3.43
N ALA A 182 10.03 13.52 3.14
CA ALA A 182 11.36 13.80 2.57
C ALA A 182 11.28 14.38 1.15
N ALA A 183 10.28 13.98 0.36
CA ALA A 183 10.11 14.46 -1.02
C ALA A 183 9.73 15.95 -1.13
N VAL A 184 9.06 16.52 -0.12
CA VAL A 184 8.72 17.94 -0.10
C VAL A 184 10.00 18.79 0.01
N LYS A 185 10.21 19.69 -0.96
CA LYS A 185 11.49 20.39 -1.17
C LYS A 185 11.70 21.61 -0.27
N HIS A 186 10.63 22.26 0.19
CA HIS A 186 10.73 23.44 1.06
C HIS A 186 10.72 23.06 2.54
N GLN A 187 11.15 24.00 3.38
CA GLN A 187 11.19 23.84 4.84
C GLN A 187 9.89 24.21 5.53
N ASP A 188 8.94 24.84 4.82
CA ASP A 188 7.60 25.10 5.37
C ASP A 188 6.73 23.83 5.40
N LYS A 189 7.19 22.84 6.16
CA LYS A 189 6.55 21.54 6.34
C LYS A 189 6.66 21.09 7.78
N GLU A 190 5.58 20.54 8.30
CA GLU A 190 5.50 20.04 9.66
C GLU A 190 5.15 18.55 9.64
N ARG A 191 5.66 17.78 10.62
CA ARG A 191 5.31 16.38 10.83
C ARG A 191 4.91 16.16 12.27
N HIS A 192 3.77 15.51 12.48
CA HIS A 192 3.21 15.18 13.78
C HIS A 192 2.87 13.68 13.82
N THR A 193 2.99 13.05 14.98
CA THR A 193 2.68 11.64 15.17
C THR A 193 1.63 11.51 16.26
N ILE A 194 0.50 10.87 15.96
CA ILE A 194 -0.53 10.54 16.94
C ILE A 194 -0.18 9.17 17.53
N VAL A 195 0.25 9.18 18.79
CA VAL A 195 0.77 7.98 19.46
C VAL A 195 -0.37 7.02 19.80
N GLY A 196 -0.26 5.77 19.35
CA GLY A 196 -1.22 4.68 19.57
C GLY A 196 -2.39 4.67 18.58
N ALA A 197 -2.47 5.62 17.65
CA ALA A 197 -3.53 5.66 16.65
C ALA A 197 -3.36 4.56 15.59
N THR A 198 -4.46 3.93 15.19
CA THR A 198 -4.56 3.01 14.04
C THR A 198 -4.85 3.78 12.75
N HIS A 199 -4.90 3.12 11.59
CA HIS A 199 -5.10 3.79 10.31
C HIS A 199 -6.42 4.57 10.23
N TYR A 200 -7.50 3.97 10.74
CA TYR A 200 -8.86 4.52 10.66
C TYR A 200 -9.42 5.05 11.98
N TYR A 201 -8.63 5.03 13.06
CA TYR A 201 -9.08 5.44 14.39
C TYR A 201 -10.32 4.68 14.87
N PHE A 202 -10.53 3.44 14.41
CA PHE A 202 -11.68 2.64 14.82
C PHE A 202 -11.65 2.43 16.33
N ASP A 203 -12.76 2.79 16.99
CA ASP A 203 -12.89 2.79 18.46
C ASP A 203 -11.83 3.64 19.19
N GLN A 204 -11.24 4.65 18.53
CA GLN A 204 -10.25 5.57 19.09
C GLN A 204 -10.66 7.05 18.95
N PRO A 205 -11.82 7.47 19.52
CA PRO A 205 -12.31 8.84 19.39
C PRO A 205 -11.38 9.89 20.03
N ASP A 206 -10.66 9.51 21.09
CA ASP A 206 -9.64 10.35 21.73
C ASP A 206 -8.48 10.64 20.78
N LYS A 207 -7.99 9.62 20.07
CA LYS A 207 -6.91 9.75 19.07
C LYS A 207 -7.34 10.53 17.84
N LEU A 208 -8.61 10.35 17.41
CA LEU A 208 -9.17 11.15 16.34
C LEU A 208 -9.26 12.62 16.74
N SER A 209 -9.70 12.92 17.97
CA SER A 209 -9.72 14.29 18.50
C SER A 209 -8.32 14.90 18.52
N GLU A 210 -7.33 14.15 19.02
CA GLU A 210 -5.91 14.57 19.03
C GLU A 210 -5.42 14.95 17.62
N ALA A 211 -5.73 14.12 16.61
CA ALA A 211 -5.38 14.40 15.22
C ALA A 211 -6.08 15.66 14.67
N MET A 212 -7.34 15.89 15.05
CA MET A 212 -8.09 17.07 14.65
C MET A 212 -7.56 18.35 15.31
N ASP A 213 -7.19 18.28 16.59
CA ASP A 213 -6.61 19.42 17.31
C ASP A 213 -5.29 19.86 16.66
N VAL A 214 -4.42 18.91 16.27
CA VAL A 214 -3.20 19.18 15.51
C VAL A 214 -3.50 19.86 14.18
N ALA A 215 -4.51 19.39 13.44
CA ALA A 215 -4.88 19.96 12.16
C ALA A 215 -5.45 21.38 12.29
N LEU A 216 -6.34 21.60 13.28
CA LEU A 216 -6.97 22.89 13.55
C LEU A 216 -5.96 23.94 14.02
N ASP A 217 -5.06 23.58 14.94
CA ASP A 217 -3.94 24.44 15.35
C ASP A 217 -3.09 24.85 14.14
N TRP A 218 -2.73 23.89 13.29
CA TRP A 218 -1.94 24.17 12.09
C TRP A 218 -2.66 25.13 11.14
N PHE A 219 -3.95 24.90 10.87
CA PHE A 219 -4.74 25.81 10.04
C PHE A 219 -4.81 27.22 10.63
N ALA A 220 -5.00 27.35 11.95
CA ALA A 220 -5.02 28.65 12.63
C ALA A 220 -3.67 29.37 12.50
N ARG A 221 -2.55 28.70 12.79
CA ARG A 221 -1.20 29.27 12.66
C ARG A 221 -0.84 29.66 11.23
N LYS A 222 -1.44 29.01 10.23
CA LYS A 222 -1.28 29.32 8.81
C LYS A 222 -2.31 30.34 8.28
N ASN A 223 -3.19 30.85 9.13
CA ASN A 223 -4.28 31.76 8.76
C ASN A 223 -5.19 31.18 7.66
N LEU A 224 -5.43 29.86 7.69
CA LEU A 224 -6.28 29.15 6.73
C LEU A 224 -7.73 29.02 7.21
N ILE A 225 -8.00 29.37 8.47
CA ILE A 225 -9.33 29.43 9.07
C ILE A 225 -9.48 30.75 9.85
N PRO A 226 -10.73 31.22 10.09
CA PRO A 226 -10.98 32.36 10.97
C PRO A 226 -10.42 32.13 12.38
N ALA A 227 -10.00 33.21 13.02
CA ALA A 227 -9.60 33.23 14.43
C ALA A 227 -10.80 33.04 15.37
#